data_AF-A0A503X951-F1
#
_entry.id   AF-A0A503X951-F1
#
_cell.length_a   1.000
_cell.length_b   1.000
_cell.length_c   1.000
_cell.angle_alpha   90.00
_cell.angle_beta   90.00
_cell.angle_gamma   90.00
#
_symmetry.space_group_name_H-M   'P 1'
#
loop_
_entity.id
_entity.type
_entity.pdbx_description
1 polymer ?
#
loop_
_entity_poly.entity_id
_entity_poly.type
_entity_poly.pdbx_seq_one_letter_code
_entity_poly.pdbx_strand_id
1 'polypeptide(L)' 'MAYARHLMPLIGPVMPNVWSCTAFGGHGLNTTAIGARVVAEAISGDSDRYRLFAPFGLLWNGGPFGTAAVQLTYWAY' A
#
# COMPACT_ATOMS: atom_id res chain seq x y z
N MET A 1 -7.72 8.68 -6.43
CA MET A 1 -7.73 7.23 -6.12
C MET A 1 -6.32 6.69 -6.23
N ALA A 2 -5.80 6.06 -5.17
CA ALA A 2 -4.50 5.40 -5.22
C ALA A 2 -4.67 3.92 -5.58
N TYR A 3 -4.07 3.48 -6.69
CA TYR A 3 -4.01 2.07 -7.10
C TYR A 3 -2.56 1.62 -7.11
N ALA A 4 -2.28 0.47 -6.52
CA ALA A 4 -1.03 -0.25 -6.75
C ALA A 4 -1.11 -1.00 -8.10
N ARG A 5 0.04 -1.31 -8.72
CA ARG A 5 0.06 -2.03 -10.01
C ARG A 5 -0.64 -3.40 -9.96
N HIS A 6 -0.61 -4.07 -8.81
CA HIS A 6 -1.24 -5.36 -8.58
C HIS A 6 -2.71 -5.25 -8.14
N LEU A 7 -3.29 -4.04 -8.11
CA LEU A 7 -4.70 -3.78 -7.82
C LEU A 7 -5.19 -4.30 -6.46
N MET A 8 -4.27 -4.51 -5.51
CA MET A 8 -4.57 -4.88 -4.13
C MET A 8 -4.12 -3.74 -3.18
N PRO A 9 -4.74 -3.60 -2.00
CA PRO A 9 -4.30 -2.61 -1.03
C PRO A 9 -2.92 -2.97 -0.46
N LEU A 10 -2.19 -1.93 -0.07
CA LEU A 10 -0.92 -2.04 0.63
C LEU A 10 -1.22 -2.04 2.13
N ILE A 11 -1.12 -3.22 2.75
CA ILE A 11 -1.35 -3.42 4.19
C ILE A 11 -0.14 -4.16 4.76
N GLY A 12 0.58 -3.54 5.69
CA GLY A 12 1.75 -4.15 6.33
C GLY A 12 2.80 -3.14 6.80
N PRO A 13 3.86 -3.61 7.48
CA PRO A 13 4.92 -2.75 7.99
C PRO A 13 5.77 -2.18 6.84
N VAL A 14 6.21 -0.94 6.97
CA VAL A 14 7.09 -0.25 6.00
C VAL A 14 8.49 -0.06 6.57
N MET A 15 8.55 0.30 7.85
CA MET A 15 9.78 0.47 8.64
C MET A 15 9.42 0.26 10.13
N PRO A 16 10.39 0.21 11.06
CA PRO A 16 10.09 0.01 12.48
C PRO A 16 9.02 0.99 12.98
N ASN A 17 7.95 0.45 13.56
CA ASN A 17 6.79 1.20 14.10
C ASN A 17 5.99 2.02 13.07
N VAL A 18 6.15 1.77 11.77
CA VAL A 18 5.40 2.46 10.71
C VAL A 18 4.69 1.45 9.82
N TRP A 19 3.40 1.68 9.61
CA TRP A 19 2.51 0.78 8.89
C TRP A 19 1.86 1.47 7.69
N SER A 20 1.68 0.69 6.63
CA SER A 20 0.90 1.08 5.46
C SER A 20 -0.52 0.55 5.58
N CYS A 21 -1.49 1.39 5.20
CA CYS A 21 -2.89 1.03 5.02
C CYS A 21 -3.46 1.92 3.91
N THR A 22 -3.12 1.64 2.66
CA THR A 22 -3.44 2.50 1.51
C THR A 22 -3.67 1.69 0.23
N ALA A 23 -3.80 2.37 -0.90
CA ALA A 23 -3.96 1.80 -2.24
C ALA A 23 -5.26 0.99 -2.46
N PHE A 24 -6.34 1.34 -1.76
CA PHE A 24 -7.66 0.70 -1.90
C PHE A 24 -8.40 1.05 -3.21
N GLY A 25 -7.82 1.87 -4.08
CA GLY A 25 -8.43 2.23 -5.35
C GLY A 25 -9.80 2.89 -5.19
N GLY A 26 -10.78 2.46 -6.00
CA GLY A 26 -12.18 2.87 -5.93
C GLY A 26 -13.02 2.18 -4.87
N HIS A 27 -12.46 1.23 -4.11
CA HIS A 27 -13.19 0.44 -3.11
C HIS A 27 -12.98 0.92 -1.67
N GLY A 28 -12.28 2.05 -1.49
CA GLY A 28 -11.85 2.53 -0.18
C GLY A 28 -12.95 2.63 0.86
N LEU A 29 -14.15 3.10 0.48
CA LEU A 29 -15.26 3.26 1.44
C LEU A 29 -15.69 1.95 2.10
N ASN A 30 -15.67 0.84 1.36
CA ASN A 30 -16.06 -0.48 1.88
C ASN A 30 -14.89 -1.16 2.60
N THR A 31 -13.68 -1.12 2.02
CA THR A 31 -12.59 -2.01 2.45
C THR A 31 -11.57 -1.39 3.40
N THR A 32 -11.55 -0.06 3.57
CA THR A 32 -10.56 0.59 4.45
C THR A 32 -10.77 0.25 5.92
N ALA A 33 -12.02 0.11 6.37
CA ALA A 33 -12.33 -0.23 7.77
C ALA A 33 -11.73 -1.59 8.17
N ILE A 34 -11.91 -2.62 7.33
CA ILE A 34 -11.31 -3.94 7.58
C ILE A 34 -9.78 -3.90 7.44
N GLY A 35 -9.24 -3.11 6.51
CA GLY A 35 -7.80 -2.91 6.38
C GLY A 35 -7.17 -2.28 7.64
N ALA A 36 -7.80 -1.24 8.19
CA ALA A 36 -7.38 -0.61 9.43
C ALA A 36 -7.46 -1.58 10.62
N ARG A 37 -8.50 -2.42 10.69
CA ARG A 37 -8.60 -3.47 11.71
C ARG A 37 -7.44 -4.46 11.63
N VAL A 38 -7.08 -4.92 10.43
CA VAL A 38 -5.93 -5.83 10.25
C VAL A 38 -4.62 -5.20 10.73
N VAL A 39 -4.41 -3.90 10.49
CA VAL A 39 -3.25 -3.17 11.01
C VAL A 39 -3.30 -3.05 12.53
N ALA A 40 -4.45 -2.71 13.11
CA ALA A 40 -4.61 -2.60 14.56
C ALA A 40 -4.35 -3.95 15.27
N GLU A 41 -4.89 -5.05 14.74
CA GLU A 41 -4.65 -6.40 15.27
C GLU A 41 -3.15 -6.75 15.24
N ALA A 42 -2.43 -6.33 14.19
CA ALA A 42 -0.99 -6.55 14.09
C ALA A 42 -0.18 -5.71 15.07
N ILE A 43 -0.57 -4.46 15.32
CA ILE A 43 0.09 -3.56 16.28
C ILE A 43 -0.15 -4.04 17.72
N SER A 44 -1.37 -4.47 18.04
CA SER A 44 -1.74 -4.97 19.36
C SER A 44 -1.21 -6.39 19.66
N GLY A 45 -0.78 -7.12 18.62
CA GLY A 45 -0.37 -8.52 18.75
C GLY A 45 -1.53 -9.52 18.79
N ASP A 46 -2.74 -9.08 18.46
CA ASP A 46 -3.96 -9.90 18.47
C ASP A 46 -4.00 -10.89 17.29
N SER A 47 -3.36 -10.55 16.16
CA SER A 47 -3.35 -11.39 14.96
C SER A 47 -2.19 -11.08 14.00
N ASP A 48 -1.80 -12.06 13.18
CA ASP A 48 -0.82 -11.91 12.11
C ASP A 48 -1.45 -11.93 10.70
N ARG A 49 -2.77 -11.73 10.59
CA ARG A 49 -3.52 -11.69 9.32
C ARG A 49 -2.97 -10.72 8.29
N TYR A 50 -2.26 -9.67 8.71
CA TYR A 50 -1.57 -8.76 7.80
C TYR A 50 -0.58 -9.50 6.88
N ARG A 51 -0.04 -10.66 7.29
CA ARG A 51 0.86 -11.48 6.47
C ARG A 51 0.22 -12.02 5.20
N LEU A 52 -1.10 -12.12 5.15
CA LEU A 52 -1.83 -12.49 3.93
C LEU A 52 -1.63 -11.46 2.80
N PHE A 53 -1.24 -10.23 3.15
CA PHE A 53 -0.94 -9.16 2.19
C PHE A 53 0.54 -9.09 1.78
N ALA A 54 1.41 -9.97 2.31
CA ALA A 54 2.83 -9.99 1.96
C ALA A 54 3.12 -10.11 0.44
N PRO A 55 2.34 -10.86 -0.37
CA PRO A 55 2.51 -10.88 -1.82
C PRO A 55 2.26 -9.53 -2.52
N PHE A 56 1.57 -8.61 -1.85
CA PHE A 56 1.16 -7.30 -2.37
C PHE A 56 1.96 -6.17 -1.70
N GLY A 57 3.23 -6.42 -1.38
CA GLY A 57 4.10 -5.47 -0.71
C GLY A 57 4.51 -4.26 -1.59
N LEU A 58 5.18 -3.31 -0.95
CA LEU A 58 5.80 -2.16 -1.64
C LEU A 58 6.93 -2.64 -2.56
N LEU A 59 6.76 -2.43 -3.85
CA LEU A 59 7.83 -2.63 -4.84
C LEU A 59 8.67 -1.36 -4.97
N TRP A 60 9.96 -1.52 -5.23
CA TRP A 60 10.84 -0.41 -5.56
C TRP A 60 10.33 0.32 -6.82
N ASN A 61 10.15 1.64 -6.71
CA ASN A 61 9.55 2.46 -7.76
C ASN A 61 10.60 3.15 -8.67
N GLY A 62 11.87 2.75 -8.60
CA GLY A 62 12.95 3.38 -9.36
C GLY A 62 13.58 4.61 -8.70
N GLY A 63 13.13 5.02 -7.51
CA GLY A 63 13.69 6.18 -6.80
C GLY A 63 13.58 7.48 -7.61
N PRO A 64 14.59 8.38 -7.52
CA PRO A 64 14.58 9.66 -8.25
C PRO A 64 14.44 9.52 -9.78
N PHE A 65 15.03 8.48 -10.36
CA PHE A 65 14.94 8.22 -11.80
C PHE A 65 13.53 7.77 -12.20
N GLY A 66 12.86 6.98 -11.36
CA GLY A 66 11.45 6.62 -11.55
C GLY A 66 10.54 7.85 -11.55
N THR A 67 10.75 8.77 -10.60
CA THR A 67 10.02 10.05 -10.55
C THR A 67 10.25 10.89 -11.80
N ALA A 68 11.50 11.01 -12.28
CA ALA A 68 11.82 11.72 -13.50
C ALA A 68 11.15 11.08 -14.74
N ALA A 69 11.16 9.75 -14.84
CA ALA A 69 10.52 9.03 -15.93
C ALA A 69 9.01 9.28 -15.97
N VAL A 70 8.32 9.24 -14.82
CA VAL A 70 6.89 9.58 -14.74
C VAL A 70 6.66 11.04 -15.13
N GLN A 71 7.48 11.97 -14.65
CA GLN A 71 7.37 13.39 -15.01
C GLN A 71 7.50 13.63 -16.52
N LEU A 72 8.40 12.92 -17.21
CA LEU A 72 8.56 13.01 -18.66
C LEU A 72 7.30 12.56 -19.40
N THR A 73 6.56 11.56 -18.89
CA THR A 73 5.29 11.13 -19.52
C THR A 73 4.22 12.21 -19.48
N TYR A 74 4.20 13.04 -18.45
CA TYR A 74 3.28 14.18 -18.36
C TYR A 74 3.62 15.32 -19.33
N TRP A 75 4.90 15.49 -19.69
CA TRP A 75 5.31 16.50 -20.69
C TRP A 75 5.13 16.03 -22.13
N ALA A 76 5.09 14.72 -22.35
CA ALA A 76 4.84 14.15 -23.68
C ALA A 76 3.35 14.13 -24.04
N TYR A 77 2.47 14.38 -23.08
CA TYR A 77 1.02 14.47 -23.23
C TYR A 77 0.59 15.93 -23.42
#